data_AF-A0A7C3IWW7-F1
#
_entry.id   AF-A0A7C3IWW7-F1
#
_cell.length_a   1.000
_cell.length_b   1.000
_cell.length_c   1.000
_cell.angle_alpha   90.00
_cell.angle_beta   90.00
_cell.angle_gamma   90.00
#
_symmetry.space_group_name_H-M   'P 1'
#
loop_
_entity.id
_entity.type
_entity.pdbx_description
1 polymer ?
#
loop_
_entity_poly.entity_id
_entity_poly.type
_entity_poly.pdbx_seq_one_letter_code
_entity_poly.pdbx_strand_id
1 'polypeptide(L)'
;MANIQTVSQYYAVLNRDPQLLKVFEYLVDNKKSQLDPAFDIVSGYHYPDILKALSVTAKETIAIAKRVVSLGLGTEVYHEQVIRCPFCNSEYATVRFHCPFCNSTMLAKETLIEHSSDGVIAPISSFKKGEAPLTCPTCKKPLTQEGKDYRVVGVWYGCLSCNKQFDTPKNSYLCLSCKKQFTTQELVITSVNKITIDKAILEDFSKRHFILRPLTSLISEMGFAVTSPGVVVGKSGYSHTFSLIGNDKDGRLYAFEIGTSTGPLDETAVLNMFAKVLDTKPEKSFMICMPSIVENGKKIAAVYDIKIVEGKTMEEIIKNLREMLKEQKPPPPPAPKPEEAKPAPTATQPTPTAPQPAPVAEAKPQTGPNPASPLSGIEDAKKEPQAPSGESKEAQPSQVPYATVAAQPTEENKDTQ
;
A
#
# COMPACT_ATOMS: atom_id res chain seq x y z
N MET A 1 2.88 -13.00 13.49
CA MET A 1 3.19 -11.95 12.49
C MET A 1 3.75 -12.67 11.27
N ALA A 2 2.96 -12.83 10.22
CA ALA A 2 3.41 -13.46 8.99
C ALA A 2 4.21 -12.42 8.20
N ASN A 3 5.53 -12.54 8.27
CA ASN A 3 6.46 -11.78 7.46
C ASN A 3 6.21 -12.21 6.00
N ILE A 4 5.61 -11.37 5.15
CA ILE A 4 5.50 -11.67 3.72
C ILE A 4 6.92 -11.56 3.14
N GLN A 5 7.67 -12.65 3.27
CA GLN A 5 9.08 -12.71 2.91
C GLN A 5 9.31 -12.97 1.42
N THR A 6 8.31 -12.78 0.56
CA THR A 6 8.55 -12.75 -0.89
C THR A 6 7.64 -11.74 -1.59
N VAL A 7 8.26 -10.91 -2.44
CA VAL A 7 7.62 -10.12 -3.51
C VAL A 7 6.67 -10.99 -4.36
N SER A 8 6.77 -12.32 -4.31
CA SER A 8 5.86 -13.22 -5.01
C SER A 8 4.47 -13.38 -4.37
N GLN A 9 4.27 -13.10 -3.07
CA GLN A 9 3.00 -13.40 -2.38
C GLN A 9 2.05 -12.19 -2.29
N TYR A 10 2.58 -10.97 -2.27
CA TYR A 10 1.75 -9.77 -2.07
C TYR A 10 0.74 -9.57 -3.22
N TYR A 11 1.11 -9.88 -4.47
CA TYR A 11 0.24 -9.69 -5.62
C TYR A 11 -1.01 -10.60 -5.57
N ALA A 12 -0.87 -11.81 -5.04
CA ALA A 12 -1.99 -12.71 -4.80
C ALA A 12 -2.93 -12.18 -3.71
N VAL A 13 -2.37 -11.52 -2.69
CA VAL A 13 -3.15 -10.84 -1.64
C VAL A 13 -3.95 -9.68 -2.23
N LEU A 14 -3.31 -8.81 -3.02
CA LEU A 14 -3.97 -7.67 -3.67
C LEU A 14 -5.09 -8.11 -4.62
N ASN A 15 -4.88 -9.16 -5.43
CA ASN A 15 -5.92 -9.65 -6.34
C ASN A 15 -7.16 -10.24 -5.63
N ARG A 16 -7.03 -10.63 -4.35
CA ARG A 16 -8.16 -11.13 -3.54
C ARG A 16 -8.91 -10.02 -2.80
N ASP A 17 -8.34 -8.82 -2.71
CA ASP A 17 -8.96 -7.66 -2.07
C ASP A 17 -9.16 -6.53 -3.11
N PRO A 18 -10.36 -6.41 -3.72
CA PRO A 18 -10.65 -5.40 -4.73
C PRO A 18 -10.48 -3.95 -4.24
N GLN A 19 -10.59 -3.70 -2.93
CA GLN A 19 -10.39 -2.36 -2.39
C GLN A 19 -8.90 -2.01 -2.40
N LEU A 20 -8.06 -2.92 -1.90
CA LEU A 20 -6.61 -2.69 -1.91
C LEU A 20 -6.05 -2.64 -3.33
N LEU A 21 -6.58 -3.45 -4.25
CA LEU A 21 -6.22 -3.41 -5.65
C LEU A 21 -6.38 -2.01 -6.24
N LYS A 22 -7.55 -1.39 -6.05
CA LYS A 22 -7.84 -0.02 -6.50
C LYS A 22 -6.99 1.04 -5.80
N VAL A 23 -6.65 0.85 -4.53
CA VAL A 23 -5.72 1.76 -3.83
C VAL A 23 -4.33 1.69 -4.46
N PHE A 24 -3.84 0.50 -4.80
CA PHE A 24 -2.55 0.32 -5.45
C PHE A 24 -2.55 0.84 -6.89
N GLU A 25 -3.63 0.62 -7.66
CA GLU A 25 -3.84 1.25 -8.96
C GLU A 25 -3.73 2.78 -8.86
N TYR A 26 -4.48 3.39 -7.93
CA TYR A 26 -4.44 4.82 -7.69
C TYR A 26 -3.03 5.32 -7.33
N LEU A 27 -2.31 4.62 -6.47
CA LEU A 27 -0.96 5.00 -6.07
C LEU A 27 0.02 5.00 -7.25
N VAL A 28 -0.04 3.97 -8.10
CA VAL A 28 0.79 3.88 -9.31
C VAL A 28 0.45 4.99 -10.30
N ASP A 29 -0.84 5.18 -10.61
CA ASP A 29 -1.29 6.20 -11.56
C ASP A 29 -0.89 7.61 -11.13
N ASN A 30 -0.87 7.87 -9.83
CA ASN A 30 -0.51 9.17 -9.25
C ASN A 30 0.97 9.25 -8.82
N LYS A 31 1.79 8.23 -9.11
CA LYS A 31 3.22 8.15 -8.76
C LYS A 31 3.51 8.38 -7.27
N LYS A 32 2.64 7.84 -6.41
CA LYS A 32 2.72 7.97 -4.95
C LYS A 32 3.25 6.68 -4.33
N SER A 33 4.04 6.84 -3.27
CA SER A 33 4.59 5.73 -2.46
C SER A 33 4.23 5.85 -0.98
N GLN A 34 3.33 6.77 -0.64
CA GLN A 34 2.84 6.94 0.72
C GLN A 34 1.36 7.34 0.70
N LEU A 35 0.68 7.00 1.79
CA LEU A 35 -0.67 7.45 2.11
C LEU A 35 -0.55 8.40 3.30
N ASP A 36 -0.67 9.69 3.04
CA ASP A 36 -0.61 10.72 4.08
C ASP A 36 -1.99 10.91 4.71
N PRO A 37 -2.08 10.97 6.05
CA PRO A 37 -3.33 11.26 6.73
C PRO A 37 -3.66 12.75 6.64
N ALA A 38 -4.94 13.10 6.71
CA ALA A 38 -5.41 14.48 6.81
C ALA A 38 -6.54 14.57 7.84
N PHE A 39 -6.69 15.74 8.47
CA PHE A 39 -7.75 16.03 9.42
C PHE A 39 -8.83 16.92 8.82
N ASP A 40 -10.09 16.56 9.07
CA ASP A 40 -11.26 17.41 8.84
C ASP A 40 -12.10 17.50 10.12
N ILE A 41 -12.69 18.67 10.39
CA ILE A 41 -13.44 18.92 11.63
C ILE A 41 -14.67 18.02 11.74
N VAL A 42 -15.32 17.70 10.62
CA VAL A 42 -16.54 16.88 10.59
C VAL A 42 -16.18 15.39 10.64
N SER A 43 -15.18 15.00 9.87
CA SER A 43 -14.88 13.60 9.57
C SER A 43 -13.74 13.00 10.40
N GLY A 44 -12.98 13.83 11.12
CA GLY A 44 -11.77 13.45 11.82
C GLY A 44 -10.62 13.11 10.87
N TYR A 45 -9.61 12.42 11.41
CA TYR A 45 -8.51 11.92 10.58
C TYR A 45 -8.95 10.85 9.58
N HIS A 46 -8.41 10.93 8.36
CA HIS A 46 -8.67 10.00 7.28
C HIS A 46 -7.50 10.00 6.28
N TYR A 47 -7.52 9.11 5.29
CA TYR A 47 -6.54 9.06 4.21
C TYR A 47 -7.17 9.52 2.89
N PRO A 48 -6.92 10.76 2.44
CA PRO A 48 -7.56 11.33 1.25
C PRO A 48 -7.31 10.53 -0.02
N ASP A 49 -6.14 9.91 -0.16
CA ASP A 49 -5.81 9.08 -1.31
C ASP A 49 -6.68 7.81 -1.37
N ILE A 50 -7.01 7.22 -0.22
CA ILE A 50 -7.96 6.10 -0.15
C ILE A 50 -9.38 6.57 -0.49
N LEU A 51 -9.80 7.76 -0.03
CA LEU A 51 -11.11 8.33 -0.41
C LEU A 51 -11.24 8.61 -1.92
N LYS A 52 -10.13 9.00 -2.56
CA LYS A 52 -10.12 9.24 -4.01
C LYS A 52 -10.13 7.93 -4.80
N ALA A 53 -9.38 6.94 -4.32
CA ALA A 53 -9.34 5.61 -4.92
C ALA A 53 -10.67 4.86 -4.74
N LEU A 54 -11.33 5.06 -3.60
CA LEU A 54 -12.50 4.32 -3.16
C LEU A 54 -13.55 5.30 -2.63
N SER A 55 -14.77 5.28 -3.17
CA SER A 55 -15.90 6.06 -2.68
C SER A 55 -16.41 5.54 -1.32
N VAL A 56 -15.59 5.66 -0.27
CA VAL A 56 -15.81 5.16 1.09
C VAL A 56 -15.84 6.32 2.10
N THR A 57 -16.18 6.02 3.35
CA THR A 57 -16.17 7.00 4.45
C THR A 57 -14.77 7.24 5.02
N ALA A 58 -14.58 8.37 5.70
CA ALA A 58 -13.35 8.70 6.43
C ALA A 58 -12.91 7.58 7.40
N LYS A 59 -13.85 7.01 8.16
CA LYS A 59 -13.58 5.91 9.10
C LYS A 59 -13.11 4.65 8.40
N GLU A 60 -13.68 4.32 7.23
CA GLU A 60 -13.27 3.16 6.45
C GLU A 60 -11.86 3.33 5.89
N THR A 61 -11.43 4.55 5.55
CA THR A 61 -10.05 4.76 5.10
C THR A 61 -9.03 4.37 6.15
N ILE A 62 -9.28 4.65 7.43
CA ILE A 62 -8.41 4.23 8.54
C ILE A 62 -8.32 2.69 8.59
N ALA A 63 -9.45 2.00 8.41
CA ALA A 63 -9.48 0.54 8.43
C ALA A 63 -8.72 -0.08 7.25
N ILE A 64 -8.83 0.52 6.06
CA ILE A 64 -8.13 0.08 4.84
C ILE A 64 -6.63 0.33 4.97
N ALA A 65 -6.25 1.52 5.45
CA ALA A 65 -4.86 1.89 5.77
C ALA A 65 -4.23 0.88 6.75
N LYS A 66 -4.89 0.57 7.87
CA LYS A 66 -4.43 -0.47 8.79
C LYS A 66 -4.31 -1.84 8.13
N ARG A 67 -5.18 -2.15 7.16
CA ARG A 67 -5.14 -3.41 6.41
C ARG A 67 -3.87 -3.51 5.57
N VAL A 68 -3.48 -2.44 4.86
CA VAL A 68 -2.21 -2.35 4.11
C VAL A 68 -1.04 -2.75 5.01
N VAL A 69 -0.97 -2.19 6.21
CA VAL A 69 0.10 -2.47 7.18
C VAL A 69 0.01 -3.90 7.72
N SER A 70 -1.18 -4.36 8.11
CA SER A 70 -1.37 -5.69 8.69
C SER A 70 -1.03 -6.83 7.72
N LEU A 71 -1.15 -6.56 6.41
CA LEU A 71 -0.78 -7.47 5.33
C LEU A 71 0.68 -7.30 4.90
N GLY A 72 1.49 -6.49 5.58
CA GLY A 72 2.89 -6.25 5.21
C GLY A 72 3.09 -5.54 3.87
N LEU A 73 2.05 -4.87 3.36
CA LEU A 73 2.09 -4.13 2.09
C LEU A 73 2.67 -2.71 2.25
N GLY A 74 2.80 -2.25 3.50
CA GLY A 74 3.38 -0.96 3.84
C GLY A 74 3.74 -0.91 5.32
N THR A 75 4.42 0.17 5.71
CA THR A 75 4.87 0.40 7.09
C THR A 75 4.35 1.73 7.60
N GLU A 76 4.05 1.79 8.89
CA GLU A 76 3.63 3.04 9.54
C GLU A 76 4.84 3.88 9.92
N VAL A 77 4.75 5.17 9.62
CA VAL A 77 5.72 6.19 10.04
C VAL A 77 4.94 7.28 10.78
N TYR A 78 5.44 7.68 11.94
CA TYR A 78 4.84 8.77 12.71
C TYR A 78 4.66 10.02 11.84
N HIS A 79 3.46 10.61 11.87
CA HIS A 79 3.15 11.84 11.16
C HIS A 79 2.81 12.95 12.15
N GLU A 80 1.82 12.71 13.02
CA GLU A 80 1.38 13.70 14.00
C GLU A 80 0.73 13.00 15.22
N GLN A 81 0.34 13.77 16.22
CA GLN A 81 -0.42 13.30 17.38
C GLN A 81 -1.77 14.01 17.47
N VAL A 82 -2.75 13.31 18.03
CA VAL A 82 -4.10 13.84 18.26
C VAL A 82 -4.51 13.65 19.68
N ILE A 83 -5.34 14.58 20.14
CA ILE A 83 -6.01 14.48 21.43
C ILE A 83 -7.35 13.78 21.25
N ARG A 84 -7.67 12.84 22.12
CA ARG A 84 -8.95 12.12 22.12
C ARG A 84 -9.63 12.21 23.48
N CYS A 85 -10.95 12.29 23.43
CA CYS A 85 -11.79 12.19 24.62
C CYS A 85 -11.62 10.82 25.28
N PRO A 86 -11.27 10.73 26.57
CA PRO A 86 -11.09 9.45 27.26
C PRO A 86 -12.40 8.64 27.38
N PHE A 87 -13.55 9.29 27.22
CA PHE A 87 -14.86 8.65 27.42
C PHE A 87 -15.50 8.11 26.13
N CYS A 88 -15.20 8.69 24.98
CA CYS A 88 -15.80 8.29 23.70
C CYS A 88 -14.82 8.20 22.53
N ASN A 89 -13.53 8.41 22.78
CA ASN A 89 -12.44 8.35 21.81
C ASN A 89 -12.55 9.32 20.61
N SER A 90 -13.46 10.30 20.68
CA SER A 90 -13.62 11.36 19.69
C SER A 90 -12.48 12.37 19.75
N GLU A 91 -12.01 12.83 18.59
CA GLU A 91 -11.05 13.92 18.42
C GLU A 91 -11.71 15.31 18.53
N TYR A 92 -13.05 15.36 18.58
CA TYR A 92 -13.80 16.60 18.59
C TYR A 92 -13.90 17.19 20.00
N ALA A 93 -12.81 17.79 20.47
CA ALA A 93 -12.71 18.45 21.77
C ALA A 93 -12.27 19.91 21.62
N THR A 94 -12.75 20.76 22.54
CA THR A 94 -12.34 22.17 22.64
C THR A 94 -11.77 22.46 24.03
N VAL A 95 -10.85 23.41 24.11
CA VAL A 95 -10.29 23.89 25.38
C VAL A 95 -11.26 24.85 26.06
N ARG A 96 -11.45 24.70 27.37
CA ARG A 96 -12.14 25.65 28.23
C ARG A 96 -11.19 26.18 29.30
N PHE A 97 -11.15 27.49 29.44
CA PHE A 97 -10.39 28.18 30.49
C PHE A 97 -11.27 28.49 31.69
N HIS A 98 -10.71 28.29 32.88
CA HIS A 98 -11.38 28.43 34.17
C HIS A 98 -10.58 29.30 35.11
N CYS A 99 -11.30 30.07 35.93
CA CYS A 99 -10.72 30.79 37.06
C CYS A 99 -10.11 29.78 38.05
N PRO A 100 -8.83 29.91 38.44
CA PRO A 100 -8.20 28.99 39.38
C PRO A 100 -8.83 29.03 40.78
N PHE A 101 -9.53 30.10 41.13
CA PHE A 101 -10.09 30.34 42.46
C PHE A 101 -11.56 29.93 42.61
N CYS A 102 -12.40 30.10 41.59
CA CYS A 102 -13.84 29.79 41.66
C CYS A 102 -14.33 28.88 40.54
N ASN A 103 -13.44 28.43 39.65
CA ASN A 103 -13.72 27.54 38.52
C ASN A 103 -14.67 28.08 37.43
N SER A 104 -15.12 29.33 37.53
CA SER A 104 -15.94 30.00 36.51
C SER A 104 -15.21 30.13 35.17
N THR A 105 -15.95 29.98 34.07
CA THR A 105 -15.46 30.21 32.70
C THR A 105 -15.64 31.67 32.24
N MET A 106 -16.23 32.53 33.08
CA MET A 106 -16.41 33.96 32.76
C MET A 106 -15.11 34.73 32.99
N LEU A 107 -14.21 34.63 32.02
CA LEU A 107 -12.89 35.24 32.06
C LEU A 107 -12.79 36.38 31.04
N ALA A 108 -12.21 37.50 31.46
CA ALA A 108 -11.73 38.55 30.59
C ALA A 108 -10.21 38.45 30.48
N LYS A 109 -9.67 38.52 29.26
CA LYS A 109 -8.23 38.55 28.99
C LYS A 109 -7.83 39.98 28.67
N GLU A 110 -6.82 40.49 29.35
CA GLU A 110 -6.27 41.83 29.14
C GLU A 110 -4.75 41.78 28.96
N THR A 111 -4.23 42.73 28.19
CA THR A 111 -2.78 42.95 28.07
C THR A 111 -2.28 43.70 29.30
N LEU A 112 -1.18 43.23 29.86
CA LEU A 112 -0.49 43.87 30.97
C LEU A 112 0.60 44.79 30.40
N ILE A 113 0.56 46.08 30.76
CA ILE A 113 1.55 47.05 30.30
C ILE A 113 2.30 47.65 31.49
N GLU A 114 3.58 47.90 31.27
CA GLU A 114 4.46 48.63 32.17
C GLU A 114 4.71 50.01 31.59
N HIS A 115 4.46 51.06 32.37
CA HIS A 115 4.83 52.41 31.98
C HIS A 115 6.32 52.64 32.24
N SER A 116 7.07 53.02 31.21
CA SER A 116 8.54 53.09 31.24
C SER A 116 9.08 54.15 32.21
N SER A 117 8.31 55.21 32.49
CA SER A 117 8.81 56.32 33.31
C SER A 117 8.70 56.10 34.81
N ASP A 118 7.67 55.39 35.29
CA ASP A 118 7.41 55.19 36.73
C ASP A 118 7.30 53.70 37.14
N GLY A 119 7.42 52.78 36.17
CA GLY A 119 7.45 51.34 36.41
C GLY A 119 6.11 50.73 36.82
N VAL A 120 4.99 51.47 36.77
CA VAL A 120 3.69 50.87 37.14
C VAL A 120 3.28 49.81 36.12
N ILE A 121 2.93 48.63 36.62
CA ILE A 121 2.47 47.48 35.85
C ILE A 121 0.99 47.24 36.15
N ALA A 122 0.12 47.39 35.14
CA ALA A 122 -1.32 47.15 35.30
C ALA A 122 -2.00 46.77 33.97
N PRO A 123 -3.20 46.17 34.01
CA PRO A 123 -3.97 45.90 32.78
C PRO A 123 -4.17 47.17 31.97
N ILE A 124 -4.20 47.06 30.64
CA ILE A 124 -4.35 48.21 29.73
C ILE A 124 -5.61 49.06 30.03
N SER A 125 -6.68 48.46 30.54
CA SER A 125 -7.88 49.17 31.00
C SER A 125 -7.61 50.13 32.17
N SER A 126 -6.60 49.88 32.99
CA SER A 126 -6.18 50.80 34.06
C SER A 126 -5.54 52.08 33.50
N PHE A 127 -4.99 52.01 32.29
CA PHE A 127 -4.40 53.14 31.56
C PHE A 127 -5.38 53.79 30.58
N LYS A 128 -6.47 53.10 30.21
CA LYS A 128 -7.43 53.53 29.20
C LYS A 128 -8.83 53.71 29.76
N LYS A 129 -9.30 54.95 29.82
CA LYS A 129 -10.69 55.27 30.21
C LYS A 129 -11.55 55.49 28.97
N GLY A 130 -12.33 54.48 28.57
CA GLY A 130 -13.18 54.56 27.37
C GLY A 130 -12.36 54.76 26.10
N GLU A 131 -12.69 55.79 25.32
CA GLU A 131 -11.97 56.14 24.08
C GLU A 131 -10.77 57.09 24.32
N ALA A 132 -10.49 57.46 25.57
CA ALA A 132 -9.41 58.37 25.89
C ALA A 132 -8.02 57.77 25.53
N PRO A 133 -7.01 58.62 25.24
CA PRO A 133 -5.63 58.20 25.09
C PRO A 133 -5.12 57.47 26.33
N LEU A 134 -4.18 56.54 26.14
CA LEU A 134 -3.54 55.84 27.25
C LEU A 134 -2.83 56.86 28.16
N THR A 135 -3.12 56.79 29.45
CA THR A 135 -2.59 57.72 30.45
C THR A 135 -2.20 56.93 31.69
N CYS A 136 -1.01 57.17 32.23
CA CYS A 136 -0.56 56.50 33.43
C CYS A 136 -1.50 56.78 34.61
N PRO A 137 -2.06 55.77 35.29
CA PRO A 137 -2.93 55.99 36.44
C PRO A 137 -2.18 56.63 37.62
N THR A 138 -0.87 56.44 37.71
CA THR A 138 0.00 56.93 38.79
C THR A 138 0.49 58.35 38.51
N CYS A 139 1.34 58.55 37.48
CA CYS A 139 1.96 59.85 37.22
C CYS A 139 1.17 60.76 36.26
N LYS A 140 0.03 60.29 35.72
CA LYS A 140 -0.83 61.02 34.77
C LYS A 140 -0.20 61.41 33.43
N LYS A 141 1.00 60.92 33.11
CA LYS A 141 1.64 61.17 31.81
C LYS A 141 0.93 60.36 30.70
N PRO A 142 0.82 60.90 29.49
CA PRO A 142 0.29 60.16 28.36
C PRO A 142 1.28 59.08 27.91
N LEU A 143 0.73 57.94 27.48
CA LEU A 143 1.46 56.82 26.88
C LEU A 143 1.14 56.84 25.38
N THR A 144 2.04 57.41 24.58
CA THR A 144 1.79 57.63 23.15
C THR A 144 2.47 56.59 22.27
N GLN A 145 3.65 56.12 22.67
CA GLN A 145 4.49 55.25 21.86
C GLN A 145 4.94 54.01 22.65
N GLU A 146 4.59 52.83 22.16
CA GLU A 146 5.11 51.56 22.67
C GLU A 146 6.63 51.46 22.45
N GLY A 147 7.36 50.87 23.40
CA GLY A 147 8.82 50.77 23.41
C GLY A 147 9.54 52.02 23.94
N LYS A 148 8.85 53.15 24.01
CA LYS A 148 9.35 54.40 24.61
C LYS A 148 8.61 54.73 25.90
N ASP A 149 7.30 54.95 25.81
CA ASP A 149 6.49 55.40 26.93
C ASP A 149 5.99 54.20 27.77
N TYR A 150 5.74 53.06 27.12
CA TYR A 150 5.32 51.83 27.80
C TYR A 150 5.78 50.59 27.04
N ARG A 151 5.76 49.44 27.70
CA ARG A 151 5.98 48.14 27.07
C ARG A 151 4.93 47.13 27.50
N VAL A 152 4.58 46.20 26.62
CA VAL A 152 3.77 45.02 26.98
C VAL A 152 4.64 44.05 27.77
N VAL A 153 4.18 43.68 28.98
CA VAL A 153 4.92 42.78 29.89
C VAL A 153 4.23 41.45 30.12
N GLY A 154 3.01 41.27 29.60
CA GLY A 154 2.32 39.98 29.66
C GLY A 154 0.83 40.08 29.43
N VAL A 155 0.13 39.06 29.92
CA VAL A 155 -1.32 38.95 29.86
C VAL A 155 -1.84 38.70 31.27
N TRP A 156 -2.96 39.34 31.60
CA TRP A 156 -3.71 39.08 32.83
C TRP A 156 -5.11 38.57 32.49
N TYR A 157 -5.58 37.56 33.23
CA TYR A 157 -6.97 37.14 33.24
C TYR A 157 -7.72 37.66 34.47
N GLY A 158 -8.84 38.35 34.26
CA GLY A 158 -9.79 38.74 35.29
C GLY A 158 -11.03 37.83 35.29
N CYS A 159 -11.41 37.28 36.44
CA CYS A 159 -12.65 36.52 36.55
C CYS A 159 -13.83 37.45 36.86
N LEU A 160 -14.83 37.49 35.98
CA LEU A 160 -16.02 38.32 36.15
C LEU A 160 -16.99 37.80 37.23
N SER A 161 -16.78 36.57 37.73
CA SER A 161 -17.63 35.98 38.78
C SER A 161 -17.10 36.21 40.19
N CYS A 162 -15.78 36.27 40.39
CA CYS A 162 -15.18 36.44 41.73
C CYS A 162 -14.20 37.63 41.83
N ASN A 163 -14.03 38.40 40.75
CA ASN A 163 -13.16 39.57 40.64
C ASN A 163 -11.68 39.31 40.95
N LYS A 164 -11.25 38.05 41.04
CA LYS A 164 -9.84 37.69 41.19
C LYS A 164 -9.12 37.77 39.85
N GLN A 165 -7.86 38.13 39.96
CA GLN A 165 -6.92 38.36 38.89
C GLN A 165 -5.81 37.31 38.98
N PHE A 166 -5.46 36.68 37.85
CA PHE A 166 -4.36 35.70 37.72
C PHE A 166 -3.73 35.71 36.31
N ASP A 167 -2.49 35.26 36.18
CA ASP A 167 -1.73 35.20 34.91
C ASP A 167 -2.03 33.94 34.10
N THR A 168 -2.31 32.82 34.77
CA THR A 168 -2.54 31.52 34.13
C THR A 168 -3.91 30.92 34.51
N PRO A 169 -4.87 30.80 33.57
CA PRO A 169 -6.12 30.08 33.83
C PRO A 169 -5.89 28.58 33.97
N LYS A 170 -6.74 27.91 34.75
CA LYS A 170 -6.84 26.45 34.66
C LYS A 170 -7.50 26.09 33.34
N ASN A 171 -6.99 25.10 32.62
CA ASN A 171 -7.63 24.58 31.41
C ASN A 171 -8.31 23.23 31.69
N SER A 172 -9.36 22.98 30.93
CA SER A 172 -9.95 21.66 30.77
C SER A 172 -10.35 21.49 29.31
N TYR A 173 -10.79 20.30 28.94
CA TYR A 173 -11.27 19.97 27.62
C TYR A 173 -12.74 19.59 27.71
N LEU A 174 -13.56 20.10 26.80
CA LEU A 174 -14.94 19.67 26.60
C LEU A 174 -15.01 18.86 25.30
N CYS A 175 -15.41 17.59 25.40
CA CYS A 175 -15.74 16.81 24.21
C CYS A 175 -17.05 17.33 23.61
N LEU A 176 -17.01 17.81 22.37
CA LEU A 176 -18.20 18.29 21.67
C LEU A 176 -19.09 17.16 21.17
N SER A 177 -18.59 15.93 21.07
CA SER A 177 -19.38 14.73 20.74
C SER A 177 -20.20 14.21 21.92
N CYS A 178 -19.59 13.95 23.08
CA CYS A 178 -20.28 13.35 24.24
C CYS A 178 -20.59 14.34 25.39
N LYS A 179 -20.20 15.61 25.24
CA LYS A 179 -20.40 16.70 26.22
C LYS A 179 -19.72 16.51 27.58
N LYS A 180 -18.91 15.47 27.76
CA LYS A 180 -18.11 15.27 28.97
C LYS A 180 -16.87 16.16 28.99
N GLN A 181 -16.51 16.61 30.18
CA GLN A 181 -15.32 17.41 30.45
C GLN A 181 -14.22 16.50 31.02
N PHE A 182 -12.97 16.79 30.66
CA PHE A 182 -11.78 16.07 31.13
C PHE A 182 -10.59 17.03 31.25
N THR A 183 -9.58 16.63 32.02
CA THR A 183 -8.37 17.39 32.28
C THR A 183 -7.24 17.02 31.32
N THR A 184 -6.12 17.74 31.37
CA THR A 184 -4.89 17.37 30.64
C THR A 184 -4.36 16.01 31.09
N GLN A 185 -4.52 15.62 32.36
CA GLN A 185 -4.08 14.33 32.88
C GLN A 185 -4.91 13.16 32.35
N GLU A 186 -6.20 13.40 32.07
CA GLU A 186 -7.11 12.40 31.52
C GLU A 186 -7.08 12.36 29.98
N LEU A 187 -6.34 13.26 29.34
CA LEU A 187 -6.29 13.38 27.90
C LEU A 187 -5.58 12.16 27.29
N VAL A 188 -6.23 11.54 26.30
CA VAL A 188 -5.63 10.45 25.53
C VAL A 188 -4.90 11.03 24.34
N ILE A 189 -3.59 10.83 24.27
CA ILE A 189 -2.76 11.18 23.11
C ILE A 189 -2.63 9.93 22.23
N THR A 190 -2.90 10.05 20.95
CA THR A 190 -2.72 8.96 19.98
C THR A 190 -1.92 9.46 18.80
N SER A 191 -0.98 8.66 18.31
CA SER A 191 -0.27 8.94 17.06
C SER A 191 -1.19 8.71 15.86
N VAL A 192 -1.12 9.63 14.91
CA VAL A 192 -1.59 9.44 13.54
C VAL A 192 -0.35 9.20 12.69
N ASN A 193 -0.36 8.09 11.98
CA ASN A 193 0.76 7.66 11.17
C ASN A 193 0.44 7.90 9.69
N LYS A 194 1.46 8.15 8.89
CA LYS A 194 1.39 7.93 7.45
C LYS A 194 1.83 6.52 7.13
N ILE A 195 1.36 5.98 6.01
CA ILE A 195 1.78 4.65 5.54
C ILE A 195 2.74 4.84 4.39
N THR A 196 3.91 4.20 4.46
CA THR A 196 4.88 4.15 3.37
C THR A 196 4.87 2.78 2.73
N ILE A 197 4.95 2.75 1.40
CA ILE A 197 4.95 1.53 0.59
C ILE A 197 6.26 1.52 -0.18
N ASP A 198 6.94 0.37 -0.18
CA ASP A 198 8.18 0.20 -0.91
C ASP A 198 7.94 0.42 -2.41
N LYS A 199 8.78 1.27 -3.03
CA LYS A 199 8.73 1.54 -4.47
C LYS A 199 8.90 0.27 -5.28
N ALA A 200 9.72 -0.69 -4.83
CA ALA A 200 9.90 -1.96 -5.51
C ALA A 200 8.60 -2.78 -5.59
N ILE A 201 7.75 -2.71 -4.56
CA ILE A 201 6.42 -3.34 -4.57
C ILE A 201 5.51 -2.65 -5.58
N LEU A 202 5.52 -1.32 -5.65
CA LEU A 202 4.70 -0.55 -6.59
C LEU A 202 5.14 -0.75 -8.04
N GLU A 203 6.44 -0.82 -8.30
CA GLU A 203 7.00 -1.12 -9.62
C GLU A 203 6.66 -2.54 -10.09
N ASP A 204 6.85 -3.55 -9.22
CA ASP A 204 6.45 -4.92 -9.54
C ASP A 204 4.92 -5.04 -9.71
N PHE A 205 4.14 -4.34 -8.89
CA PHE A 205 2.68 -4.30 -9.02
C PHE A 205 2.29 -3.71 -10.37
N SER A 206 2.88 -2.57 -10.73
CA SER A 206 2.61 -1.90 -12.00
C SER A 206 2.87 -2.84 -13.19
N LYS A 207 4.04 -3.51 -13.19
CA LYS A 207 4.39 -4.48 -14.23
C LYS A 207 3.42 -5.66 -14.28
N ARG A 208 3.09 -6.28 -13.15
CA ARG A 208 2.18 -7.44 -13.12
C ARG A 208 0.75 -7.07 -13.49
N HIS A 209 0.29 -5.92 -13.02
CA HIS A 209 -1.10 -5.50 -13.13
C HIS A 209 -1.43 -4.86 -14.47
N PHE A 210 -0.63 -3.90 -14.93
CA PHE A 210 -0.92 -3.14 -16.14
C PHE A 210 -0.33 -3.75 -17.41
N ILE A 211 0.64 -4.68 -17.28
CA ILE A 211 1.33 -5.28 -18.44
C ILE A 211 1.04 -6.78 -18.53
N LEU A 212 1.47 -7.56 -17.53
CA LEU A 212 1.38 -9.03 -17.62
C LEU A 212 -0.06 -9.54 -17.60
N ARG A 213 -0.92 -9.00 -16.73
CA ARG A 213 -2.31 -9.45 -16.59
C ARG A 213 -3.13 -9.24 -17.88
N PRO A 214 -3.16 -8.05 -18.53
CA PRO A 214 -3.88 -7.85 -19.78
C PRO A 214 -3.39 -8.77 -20.90
N LEU A 215 -2.08 -8.97 -21.02
CA LEU A 215 -1.49 -9.86 -22.01
C LEU A 215 -1.84 -11.33 -21.74
N THR A 216 -1.75 -11.77 -20.48
CA THR A 216 -2.15 -13.13 -20.08
C THR A 216 -3.61 -13.37 -20.41
N SER A 217 -4.51 -12.43 -20.05
CA SER A 217 -5.93 -12.52 -20.38
C SER A 217 -6.16 -12.62 -21.88
N LEU A 218 -5.54 -11.75 -22.69
CA LEU A 218 -5.66 -11.78 -24.14
C LEU A 218 -5.21 -13.12 -24.73
N ILE A 219 -4.03 -13.61 -24.34
CA ILE A 219 -3.46 -14.83 -24.92
C ILE A 219 -4.30 -16.05 -24.48
N SER A 220 -4.80 -16.07 -23.24
CA SER A 220 -5.76 -17.09 -22.79
C SER A 220 -7.10 -17.03 -23.53
N GLU A 221 -7.65 -15.85 -23.79
CA GLU A 221 -8.86 -15.66 -24.61
C GLU A 221 -8.68 -16.21 -26.03
N MET A 222 -7.46 -16.13 -26.56
CA MET A 222 -7.08 -16.69 -27.86
C MET A 222 -6.92 -18.23 -27.84
N GLY A 223 -7.13 -18.88 -26.70
CA GLY A 223 -7.17 -20.34 -26.56
C GLY A 223 -5.86 -21.01 -26.17
N PHE A 224 -4.88 -20.24 -25.68
CA PHE A 224 -3.60 -20.76 -25.21
C PHE A 224 -3.63 -21.01 -23.69
N ALA A 225 -2.95 -22.05 -23.23
CA ALA A 225 -2.62 -22.26 -21.82
C ALA A 225 -1.37 -21.41 -21.47
N VAL A 226 -1.55 -20.35 -20.69
CA VAL A 226 -0.52 -19.32 -20.45
C VAL A 226 0.13 -19.47 -19.09
N THR A 227 1.46 -19.31 -19.03
CA THR A 227 2.24 -19.29 -17.78
C THR A 227 3.12 -18.04 -17.69
N SER A 228 3.19 -17.43 -16.51
CA SER A 228 4.04 -16.26 -16.19
C SER A 228 4.67 -16.38 -14.80
N PRO A 229 5.99 -16.17 -14.65
CA PRO A 229 6.99 -16.20 -15.72
C PRO A 229 7.01 -17.57 -16.39
N GLY A 230 7.29 -17.60 -17.69
CA GLY A 230 7.34 -18.84 -18.46
C GLY A 230 8.74 -19.45 -18.45
N VAL A 231 8.93 -20.60 -17.79
CA VAL A 231 10.23 -21.28 -17.73
C VAL A 231 10.26 -22.44 -18.71
N VAL A 232 11.29 -22.50 -19.56
CA VAL A 232 11.47 -23.53 -20.58
C VAL A 232 12.92 -24.03 -20.54
N VAL A 233 13.09 -25.36 -20.48
CA VAL A 233 14.42 -25.98 -20.55
C VAL A 233 14.86 -26.07 -22.01
N GLY A 234 16.01 -25.49 -22.33
CA GLY A 234 16.60 -25.53 -23.65
C GLY A 234 17.26 -26.87 -23.98
N LYS A 235 17.61 -27.07 -25.25
CA LYS A 235 18.34 -28.27 -25.70
C LYS A 235 19.71 -28.42 -25.04
N SER A 236 20.30 -27.32 -24.62
CA SER A 236 21.52 -27.27 -23.83
C SER A 236 21.38 -27.82 -22.39
N GLY A 237 20.14 -28.00 -21.91
CA GLY A 237 19.84 -28.33 -20.51
C GLY A 237 19.70 -27.10 -19.60
N TYR A 238 20.00 -25.89 -20.07
CA TYR A 238 19.79 -24.66 -19.30
C TYR A 238 18.31 -24.25 -19.28
N SER A 239 17.85 -23.71 -18.16
CA SER A 239 16.51 -23.16 -18.03
C SER A 239 16.48 -21.69 -18.46
N HIS A 240 15.63 -21.37 -19.44
CA HIS A 240 15.38 -20.00 -19.90
C HIS A 240 14.05 -19.50 -19.33
N THR A 241 14.02 -18.22 -18.98
CA THR A 241 12.80 -17.57 -18.50
C THR A 241 12.32 -16.54 -19.51
N PHE A 242 11.10 -16.71 -20.01
CA PHE A 242 10.36 -15.75 -20.81
C PHE A 242 9.37 -15.00 -19.92
N SER A 243 8.96 -13.81 -20.37
CA SER A 243 7.93 -13.02 -19.71
C SER A 243 6.60 -13.80 -19.64
N LEU A 244 6.22 -14.43 -20.75
CA LEU A 244 5.09 -15.35 -20.84
C LEU A 244 5.42 -16.50 -21.79
N ILE A 245 4.84 -17.67 -21.53
CA ILE A 245 4.72 -18.75 -22.52
C ILE A 245 3.25 -19.12 -22.67
N GLY A 246 2.87 -19.52 -23.88
CA GLY A 246 1.54 -20.04 -24.19
C GLY A 246 1.64 -21.36 -24.93
N ASN A 247 0.91 -22.39 -24.49
CA ASN A 247 0.75 -23.62 -25.26
C ASN A 247 -0.60 -23.59 -25.96
N ASP A 248 -0.62 -23.84 -27.27
CA ASP A 248 -1.89 -24.01 -27.98
C ASP A 248 -2.54 -25.38 -27.68
N LYS A 249 -3.69 -25.66 -28.30
CA LYS A 249 -4.43 -26.91 -28.11
C LYS A 249 -3.65 -28.15 -28.56
N ASP A 250 -2.71 -27.98 -29.49
CA ASP A 250 -1.85 -29.06 -30.00
C ASP A 250 -0.58 -29.21 -29.15
N GLY A 251 -0.44 -28.43 -28.08
CA GLY A 251 0.73 -28.42 -27.19
C GLY A 251 1.91 -27.62 -27.73
N ARG A 252 1.78 -26.95 -28.89
CA ARG A 252 2.88 -26.15 -29.48
C ARG A 252 3.20 -24.95 -28.60
N LEU A 253 4.49 -24.73 -28.36
CA LEU A 253 4.99 -23.68 -27.47
C LEU A 253 5.13 -22.34 -28.20
N TYR A 254 4.52 -21.29 -27.66
CA TYR A 254 4.63 -19.91 -28.10
C TYR A 254 5.32 -19.11 -27.00
N ALA A 255 6.38 -18.39 -27.35
CA ALA A 255 7.16 -17.59 -26.40
C ALA A 255 6.87 -16.09 -26.60
N PHE A 256 6.66 -15.36 -25.49
CA PHE A 256 6.43 -13.93 -25.51
C PHE A 256 7.39 -13.25 -24.55
N GLU A 257 8.16 -12.29 -25.06
CA GLU A 257 9.06 -11.46 -24.27
C GLU A 257 8.62 -10.02 -24.35
N ILE A 258 8.67 -9.31 -23.21
CA ILE A 258 8.18 -7.95 -23.09
C ILE A 258 9.34 -7.02 -22.75
N GLY A 259 9.57 -6.03 -23.61
CA GLY A 259 10.47 -4.92 -23.37
C GLY A 259 9.69 -3.62 -23.22
N THR A 260 10.00 -2.86 -22.17
CA THR A 260 9.38 -1.55 -21.89
C THR A 260 10.46 -0.54 -21.59
N SER A 261 10.39 0.65 -22.20
CA SER A 261 11.26 1.76 -21.83
C SER A 261 10.59 3.11 -22.07
N THR A 262 11.27 4.21 -21.71
CA THR A 262 10.78 5.57 -22.00
C THR A 262 10.92 5.96 -23.47
N GLY A 263 11.68 5.20 -24.27
CA GLY A 263 11.89 5.43 -25.70
C GLY A 263 11.95 4.13 -26.50
N PRO A 264 12.39 4.16 -27.77
CA PRO A 264 12.58 2.94 -28.54
C PRO A 264 13.59 2.01 -27.85
N LEU A 265 13.25 0.73 -27.75
CA LEU A 265 14.18 -0.31 -27.30
C LEU A 265 15.34 -0.44 -28.29
N ASP A 266 16.52 -0.74 -27.78
CA ASP A 266 17.69 -1.05 -28.61
C ASP A 266 17.69 -2.52 -29.07
N GLU A 267 18.72 -2.89 -29.82
CA GLU A 267 18.88 -4.24 -30.35
C GLU A 267 19.11 -5.30 -29.27
N THR A 268 19.58 -4.90 -28.08
CA THR A 268 19.89 -5.85 -27.00
C THR A 268 18.64 -6.63 -26.57
N ALA A 269 17.48 -5.99 -26.65
CA ALA A 269 16.20 -6.61 -26.32
C ALA A 269 15.91 -7.83 -27.23
N VAL A 270 16.17 -7.71 -28.53
CA VAL A 270 15.99 -8.81 -29.50
C VAL A 270 17.11 -9.84 -29.38
N LEU A 271 18.36 -9.42 -29.15
CA LEU A 271 19.48 -10.35 -28.97
C LEU A 271 19.28 -11.26 -27.75
N ASN A 272 18.75 -10.70 -26.66
CA ASN A 272 18.40 -11.46 -25.46
C ASN A 272 17.27 -12.46 -25.74
N MET A 273 16.27 -12.07 -26.53
CA MET A 273 15.20 -12.99 -26.95
C MET A 273 15.76 -14.11 -27.85
N PHE A 274 16.60 -13.76 -28.82
CA PHE A 274 17.23 -14.70 -29.74
C PHE A 274 17.99 -15.81 -29.02
N ALA A 275 18.81 -15.46 -28.02
CA ALA A 275 19.56 -16.45 -27.25
C ALA A 275 18.64 -17.51 -26.62
N LYS A 276 17.47 -17.10 -26.11
CA LYS A 276 16.46 -18.01 -25.53
C LYS A 276 15.77 -18.85 -26.61
N VAL A 277 15.40 -18.24 -27.73
CA VAL A 277 14.68 -18.88 -28.84
C VAL A 277 15.54 -19.94 -29.53
N LEU A 278 16.83 -19.67 -29.73
CA LEU A 278 17.75 -20.60 -30.37
C LEU A 278 17.85 -21.94 -29.59
N ASP A 279 17.84 -21.85 -28.26
CA ASP A 279 18.00 -22.99 -27.38
C ASP A 279 16.67 -23.72 -27.10
N THR A 280 15.56 -22.98 -26.98
CA THR A 280 14.24 -23.54 -26.60
C THR A 280 13.36 -23.89 -27.81
N LYS A 281 13.64 -23.35 -29.00
CA LYS A 281 12.92 -23.60 -30.27
C LYS A 281 11.39 -23.60 -30.13
N PRO A 282 10.77 -22.51 -29.62
CA PRO A 282 9.31 -22.38 -29.65
C PRO A 282 8.80 -22.41 -31.10
N GLU A 283 7.55 -22.81 -31.29
CA GLU A 283 6.85 -22.77 -32.58
C GLU A 283 6.88 -21.34 -33.13
N LYS A 284 6.58 -20.35 -32.27
CA LYS A 284 6.66 -18.93 -32.60
C LYS A 284 7.09 -18.08 -31.42
N SER A 285 7.78 -16.99 -31.75
CA SER A 285 8.38 -16.07 -30.80
C SER A 285 7.87 -14.66 -31.03
N PHE A 286 7.37 -14.01 -29.99
CA PHE A 286 6.86 -12.64 -30.04
C PHE A 286 7.69 -11.77 -29.11
N MET A 287 8.19 -10.66 -29.63
CA MET A 287 8.84 -9.60 -28.87
C MET A 287 7.89 -8.40 -28.82
N ILE A 288 7.33 -8.16 -27.64
CA ILE A 288 6.41 -7.08 -27.35
C ILE A 288 7.22 -5.87 -26.90
N CYS A 289 7.19 -4.79 -27.67
CA CYS A 289 8.02 -3.61 -27.50
C CYS A 289 7.14 -2.39 -27.22
N MET A 290 7.26 -1.80 -26.03
CA MET A 290 6.57 -0.56 -25.67
C MET A 290 7.57 0.55 -25.33
N PRO A 291 7.54 1.71 -26.02
CA PRO A 291 6.65 2.06 -27.13
C PRO A 291 6.98 1.40 -28.49
N SER A 292 8.26 1.12 -28.76
CA SER A 292 8.74 0.63 -30.06
C SER A 292 10.15 0.04 -29.93
N ILE A 293 10.73 -0.43 -31.03
CA ILE A 293 12.14 -0.86 -31.14
C ILE A 293 12.84 -0.15 -32.30
N VAL A 294 14.15 0.07 -32.19
CA VAL A 294 14.98 0.62 -33.27
C VAL A 294 14.91 -0.25 -34.54
N GLU A 295 15.06 0.39 -35.70
CA GLU A 295 14.92 -0.24 -37.02
C GLU A 295 15.88 -1.42 -37.21
N ASN A 296 17.11 -1.30 -36.71
CA ASN A 296 18.09 -2.36 -36.76
C ASN A 296 17.65 -3.59 -35.93
N GLY A 297 16.98 -3.37 -34.79
CA GLY A 297 16.39 -4.43 -33.98
C GLY A 297 15.31 -5.21 -34.75
N LYS A 298 14.50 -4.53 -35.57
CA LYS A 298 13.51 -5.17 -36.45
C LYS A 298 14.17 -6.06 -37.51
N LYS A 299 15.26 -5.59 -38.11
CA LYS A 299 16.04 -6.36 -39.09
C LYS A 299 16.61 -7.63 -38.46
N ILE A 300 17.17 -7.52 -37.25
CA ILE A 300 17.70 -8.65 -36.49
C ILE A 300 16.56 -9.63 -36.15
N ALA A 301 15.40 -9.13 -35.70
CA ALA A 301 14.26 -9.97 -35.37
C ALA A 301 13.73 -10.76 -36.58
N ALA A 302 13.68 -10.13 -37.76
CA ALA A 302 13.27 -10.78 -39.00
C ALA A 302 14.19 -11.95 -39.40
N VAL A 303 15.50 -11.82 -39.20
CA VAL A 303 16.48 -12.89 -39.48
C VAL A 303 16.24 -14.13 -38.61
N TYR A 304 15.77 -13.94 -37.37
CA TYR A 304 15.58 -15.01 -36.40
C TYR A 304 14.12 -15.46 -36.25
N ASP A 305 13.24 -15.06 -37.17
CA ASP A 305 11.79 -15.30 -37.14
C ASP A 305 11.11 -14.88 -35.81
N ILE A 306 11.63 -13.81 -35.19
CA ILE A 306 11.02 -13.19 -34.01
C ILE A 306 10.02 -12.15 -34.50
N LYS A 307 8.76 -12.32 -34.14
CA LYS A 307 7.66 -11.41 -34.48
C LYS A 307 7.68 -10.21 -33.54
N ILE A 308 7.86 -9.01 -34.08
CA ILE A 308 7.81 -7.78 -33.30
C ILE A 308 6.35 -7.30 -33.17
N VAL A 309 5.94 -6.97 -31.95
CA VAL A 309 4.68 -6.28 -31.64
C VAL A 309 5.01 -4.93 -31.01
N GLU A 310 4.75 -3.83 -31.70
CA GLU A 310 4.96 -2.48 -31.16
C GLU A 310 3.64 -1.83 -30.74
N GLY A 311 3.71 -0.88 -29.82
CA GLY A 311 2.55 -0.11 -29.35
C GLY A 311 2.95 0.84 -28.25
N LYS A 312 2.46 2.08 -28.32
CA LYS A 312 2.71 3.13 -27.31
C LYS A 312 1.87 2.94 -26.06
N THR A 313 0.74 2.25 -26.18
CA THR A 313 -0.17 1.94 -25.07
C THR A 313 -0.49 0.45 -25.04
N MET A 314 -0.99 -0.04 -23.90
CA MET A 314 -1.36 -1.44 -23.75
C MET A 314 -2.51 -1.83 -24.70
N GLU A 315 -3.41 -0.90 -25.02
CA GLU A 315 -4.50 -1.10 -25.98
C GLU A 315 -3.97 -1.34 -27.39
N GLU A 316 -2.97 -0.57 -27.83
CA GLU A 316 -2.30 -0.78 -29.12
C GLU A 316 -1.60 -2.14 -29.16
N ILE A 317 -0.87 -2.49 -28.08
CA ILE A 317 -0.21 -3.79 -27.95
C ILE A 317 -1.23 -4.93 -28.03
N ILE A 318 -2.34 -4.85 -27.29
CA ILE A 318 -3.40 -5.86 -27.29
C ILE A 318 -3.99 -6.03 -28.69
N LYS A 319 -4.28 -4.92 -29.38
CA LYS A 319 -4.82 -4.94 -30.74
C LYS A 319 -3.86 -5.64 -31.70
N ASN A 320 -2.61 -5.17 -31.74
CA ASN A 320 -1.60 -5.65 -32.69
C ASN A 320 -1.25 -7.13 -32.43
N LEU A 321 -1.07 -7.52 -31.16
CA LEU A 321 -0.82 -8.91 -30.80
C LEU A 321 -1.99 -9.82 -31.19
N ARG A 322 -3.23 -9.37 -30.99
CA ARG A 322 -4.44 -10.14 -31.36
C ARG A 322 -4.51 -10.39 -32.86
N GLU A 323 -4.20 -9.38 -33.69
CA GLU A 323 -4.17 -9.52 -35.15
C GLU A 323 -3.11 -10.57 -35.57
N MET A 324 -1.90 -10.46 -35.03
CA MET A 324 -0.81 -11.40 -35.34
C MET A 324 -1.08 -12.83 -34.89
N LEU A 325 -1.80 -13.03 -33.78
CA LEU A 325 -2.19 -14.36 -33.33
C LEU A 325 -3.33 -14.97 -34.18
N LYS A 326 -4.18 -14.15 -34.82
CA LYS A 326 -5.28 -14.62 -35.69
C LYS A 326 -4.79 -15.08 -37.06
N GLU A 327 -3.83 -14.38 -37.65
CA GLU A 327 -3.26 -14.70 -38.97
C GLU A 327 -2.51 -16.03 -39.01
N GLN A 328 -2.42 -16.71 -37.87
CA GLN A 328 -1.55 -17.85 -37.66
C GLN A 328 -2.28 -19.18 -37.49
N LYS A 329 -3.56 -19.25 -37.86
CA LYS A 329 -4.26 -20.52 -38.08
C LYS A 329 -3.45 -21.33 -39.12
N PRO A 330 -3.11 -22.60 -38.88
CA PRO A 330 -2.22 -23.36 -39.77
C PRO A 330 -2.81 -23.41 -41.19
N PRO A 331 -1.97 -23.37 -42.25
CA PRO A 331 -2.46 -23.61 -43.60
C PRO A 331 -3.11 -25.01 -43.64
N PRO A 332 -4.22 -25.19 -44.41
CA PRO A 332 -4.81 -26.50 -44.58
C PRO A 332 -3.75 -27.48 -45.07
N PRO A 333 -3.76 -28.75 -44.61
CA PRO A 333 -2.77 -29.73 -45.02
C PRO A 333 -2.71 -29.79 -46.55
N PRO A 334 -1.50 -29.88 -47.14
CA PRO A 334 -1.37 -29.94 -48.59
C PRO A 334 -2.19 -31.11 -49.12
N ALA A 335 -2.99 -30.85 -50.17
CA ALA A 335 -3.81 -31.85 -50.81
C ALA A 335 -2.98 -33.12 -51.09
N PRO A 336 -3.51 -34.32 -50.81
CA PRO A 336 -2.79 -35.55 -51.08
C PRO A 336 -2.40 -35.58 -52.57
N LYS A 337 -1.11 -35.82 -52.82
CA LYS A 337 -0.60 -36.05 -54.18
C LYS A 337 -1.36 -37.24 -54.79
N PRO A 338 -1.65 -37.23 -56.10
CA PRO A 338 -2.30 -38.37 -56.75
C PRO A 338 -1.45 -39.62 -56.55
N GLU A 339 -2.04 -40.64 -55.94
CA GLU A 339 -1.42 -41.94 -55.71
C GLU A 339 -1.28 -42.67 -57.05
N GLU A 340 -0.04 -43.00 -57.44
CA GLU A 340 0.24 -43.86 -58.58
C GLU A 340 -0.35 -45.25 -58.32
N ALA A 341 -1.25 -45.67 -59.21
CA ALA A 341 -1.91 -46.97 -59.16
C ALA A 341 -0.89 -48.11 -59.26
N LYS A 342 -0.89 -48.99 -58.26
CA LYS A 342 -0.31 -50.34 -58.37
C LYS A 342 -1.44 -51.37 -58.61
N PRO A 343 -1.18 -52.41 -59.42
CA PRO A 343 -2.22 -53.27 -59.96
C PRO A 343 -2.68 -54.37 -58.97
N ALA A 344 -3.91 -54.82 -59.19
CA ALA A 344 -4.67 -55.77 -58.38
C ALA A 344 -4.06 -57.18 -58.31
N PRO A 345 -4.24 -57.91 -57.18
CA PRO A 345 -3.98 -59.34 -57.13
C PRO A 345 -5.27 -60.18 -57.27
N THR A 346 -5.13 -61.30 -57.98
CA THR A 346 -6.11 -62.32 -58.31
C THR A 346 -6.41 -63.25 -57.11
N ALA A 347 -7.65 -63.76 -57.05
CA ALA A 347 -8.15 -64.79 -56.11
C ALA A 347 -7.33 -66.11 -56.18
N THR A 348 -7.27 -67.02 -55.18
CA THR A 348 -8.38 -67.83 -54.62
C THR A 348 -7.89 -68.73 -53.44
N GLN A 349 -8.65 -68.78 -52.32
CA GLN A 349 -9.00 -69.88 -51.34
C GLN A 349 -8.01 -71.00 -50.85
N PRO A 350 -8.37 -71.83 -49.81
CA PRO A 350 -8.91 -71.56 -48.47
C PRO A 350 -8.18 -72.34 -47.33
N THR A 351 -8.61 -72.09 -46.09
CA THR A 351 -8.12 -72.54 -44.75
C THR A 351 -8.16 -74.05 -44.47
N PRO A 352 -7.39 -74.51 -43.45
CA PRO A 352 -8.01 -75.33 -42.41
C PRO A 352 -7.65 -74.99 -40.94
N THR A 353 -8.68 -75.25 -40.13
CA THR A 353 -8.94 -75.47 -38.69
C THR A 353 -7.81 -75.56 -37.64
N ALA A 354 -8.14 -75.05 -36.45
CA ALA A 354 -7.41 -75.02 -35.17
C ALA A 354 -7.25 -76.36 -34.43
N PRO A 355 -6.41 -76.39 -33.36
CA PRO A 355 -6.70 -77.19 -32.17
C PRO A 355 -6.65 -76.42 -30.81
N GLN A 356 -7.31 -77.03 -29.84
CA GLN A 356 -7.73 -76.61 -28.49
C GLN A 356 -6.62 -76.47 -27.42
N PRO A 357 -6.93 -75.89 -26.22
CA PRO A 357 -6.02 -75.79 -25.07
C PRO A 357 -6.36 -76.76 -23.91
N ALA A 358 -5.37 -77.07 -23.06
CA ALA A 358 -5.50 -77.69 -21.73
C ALA A 358 -4.13 -77.71 -20.98
N PRO A 359 -4.04 -77.94 -19.65
CA PRO A 359 -4.99 -77.71 -18.55
C PRO A 359 -4.35 -77.05 -17.28
N VAL A 360 -5.22 -76.84 -16.28
CA VAL A 360 -5.06 -76.24 -14.94
C VAL A 360 -4.56 -77.27 -13.90
N ALA A 361 -3.93 -76.81 -12.80
CA ALA A 361 -3.88 -77.53 -11.52
C ALA A 361 -4.11 -76.58 -10.30
N GLU A 362 -5.00 -77.01 -9.41
CA GLU A 362 -5.45 -76.44 -8.11
C GLU A 362 -4.39 -76.68 -6.98
N ALA A 363 -4.45 -76.22 -5.72
CA ALA A 363 -5.53 -75.90 -4.76
C ALA A 363 -4.97 -75.05 -3.57
N LYS A 364 -5.63 -73.97 -3.08
CA LYS A 364 -6.46 -73.78 -1.83
C LYS A 364 -5.74 -73.89 -0.44
N PRO A 365 -6.33 -73.39 0.68
CA PRO A 365 -7.00 -72.10 0.97
C PRO A 365 -6.72 -71.55 2.41
N GLN A 366 -7.21 -70.35 2.79
CA GLN A 366 -7.71 -70.00 4.15
C GLN A 366 -8.33 -68.57 4.14
N THR A 367 -9.66 -68.45 4.14
CA THR A 367 -10.59 -68.09 5.26
C THR A 367 -10.57 -66.60 5.69
N GLY A 368 -11.71 -65.92 5.53
CA GLY A 368 -12.03 -64.61 6.16
C GLY A 368 -12.36 -64.74 7.67
N PRO A 369 -13.00 -63.75 8.36
CA PRO A 369 -13.84 -62.65 7.83
C PRO A 369 -13.60 -61.24 8.46
N ASN A 370 -14.30 -60.22 7.94
CA ASN A 370 -14.61 -58.91 8.54
C ASN A 370 -15.57 -59.09 9.77
N PRO A 371 -16.06 -58.09 10.57
CA PRO A 371 -15.85 -56.62 10.62
C PRO A 371 -15.77 -55.98 12.05
N ALA A 372 -15.77 -54.63 12.09
CA ALA A 372 -16.32 -53.73 13.14
C ALA A 372 -15.40 -53.13 14.25
N SER A 373 -15.48 -51.79 14.38
CA SER A 373 -15.11 -50.93 15.52
C SER A 373 -15.94 -51.27 16.79
N PRO A 374 -15.63 -50.80 18.04
CA PRO A 374 -15.77 -49.38 18.45
C PRO A 374 -14.92 -48.87 19.66
N LEU A 375 -14.99 -47.53 19.85
CA LEU A 375 -15.04 -46.69 21.08
C LEU A 375 -14.34 -47.07 22.42
N SER A 376 -13.65 -46.07 22.99
CA SER A 376 -13.62 -45.54 24.39
C SER A 376 -12.22 -44.97 24.66
N GLY A 377 -11.97 -43.80 25.27
CA GLY A 377 -12.65 -43.05 26.34
C GLY A 377 -11.65 -42.90 27.51
N ILE A 378 -11.81 -41.86 28.35
CA ILE A 378 -11.16 -41.60 29.67
C ILE A 378 -9.89 -40.71 29.61
N GLU A 379 -9.67 -39.64 30.40
CA GLU A 379 -10.45 -38.83 31.37
C GLU A 379 -9.69 -37.51 31.67
N ASP A 380 -10.41 -36.62 32.34
CA ASP A 380 -10.10 -35.28 32.83
C ASP A 380 -8.84 -35.06 33.69
N ALA A 381 -8.34 -33.82 33.66
CA ALA A 381 -7.78 -33.15 34.84
C ALA A 381 -7.93 -31.61 34.74
N LYS A 382 -8.92 -31.07 35.45
CA LYS A 382 -9.01 -29.66 35.85
C LYS A 382 -7.85 -29.31 36.79
N LYS A 383 -7.21 -28.15 36.58
CA LYS A 383 -6.30 -27.54 37.55
C LYS A 383 -6.64 -26.06 37.69
N GLU A 384 -7.15 -25.68 38.86
CA GLU A 384 -7.26 -24.28 39.30
C GLU A 384 -5.87 -23.68 39.54
N PRO A 385 -5.68 -22.36 39.37
CA PRO A 385 -4.43 -21.70 39.72
C PRO A 385 -4.44 -21.20 41.18
N GLN A 386 -3.40 -21.57 41.92
CA GLN A 386 -3.02 -20.94 43.18
C GLN A 386 -2.28 -19.62 42.93
N ALA A 387 -2.61 -18.60 43.73
CA ALA A 387 -1.85 -17.37 43.85
C ALA A 387 -0.54 -17.57 44.61
N PRO A 388 0.48 -16.73 44.36
CA PRO A 388 1.42 -16.37 45.41
C PRO A 388 1.47 -14.85 45.63
N SER A 389 1.32 -14.50 46.90
CA SER A 389 1.80 -13.29 47.56
C SER A 389 3.31 -13.11 47.40
N GLY A 390 3.79 -11.89 47.14
CA GLY A 390 5.23 -11.58 47.18
C GLY A 390 5.58 -10.17 46.74
N GLU A 391 5.75 -9.29 47.72
CA GLU A 391 6.73 -8.20 47.83
C GLU A 391 6.82 -7.13 46.72
N SER A 392 6.34 -5.94 47.09
CA SER A 392 6.70 -4.63 46.57
C SER A 392 8.18 -4.31 46.76
N LYS A 393 8.89 -4.03 45.65
CA LYS A 393 10.14 -3.25 45.67
C LYS A 393 9.93 -1.94 44.92
N GLU A 394 10.18 -0.85 45.64
CA GLU A 394 10.27 0.51 45.12
C GLU A 394 11.26 0.59 43.94
N ALA A 395 10.83 1.19 42.84
CA ALA A 395 11.70 1.62 41.76
C ALA A 395 11.73 3.16 41.74
N GLN A 396 12.92 3.72 42.02
CA GLN A 396 13.22 5.13 41.87
C GLN A 396 13.14 5.56 40.39
N PRO A 397 12.69 6.78 40.08
CA PRO A 397 12.60 7.24 38.70
C PRO A 397 13.98 7.59 38.14
N SER A 398 14.33 6.98 37.00
CA SER A 398 15.52 7.28 36.21
C SER A 398 15.45 8.70 35.64
N GLN A 399 16.45 9.52 35.94
CA GLN A 399 16.67 10.81 35.31
C GLN A 399 17.12 10.62 33.86
N VAL A 400 16.41 11.24 32.92
CA VAL A 400 16.83 11.35 31.52
C VAL A 400 17.42 12.76 31.32
N PRO A 401 18.64 12.91 30.79
CA PRO A 401 19.24 14.22 30.59
C PRO A 401 18.67 14.90 29.33
N TYR A 402 18.24 16.16 29.48
CA TYR A 402 17.86 17.03 28.36
C TYR A 402 19.11 17.38 27.53
N ALA A 403 19.12 17.00 26.25
CA ALA A 403 20.08 17.48 25.28
C ALA A 403 19.78 18.93 24.90
N THR A 404 20.77 19.81 25.11
CA THR A 404 20.75 21.23 24.75
C THR A 404 20.98 21.36 23.25
N VAL A 405 20.03 21.92 22.51
CA VAL A 405 20.22 22.25 21.08
C VAL A 405 20.77 23.69 21.01
N ALA A 406 22.01 23.81 20.56
CA ALA A 406 22.65 25.09 20.26
C ALA A 406 22.01 25.72 19.01
N ALA A 407 21.63 26.99 19.12
CA ALA A 407 21.18 27.80 17.99
C ALA A 407 22.38 28.18 17.11
N GLN A 408 22.29 27.94 15.80
CA GLN A 408 23.17 28.55 14.80
C GLN A 408 22.55 29.86 14.30
N PRO A 409 23.37 30.90 14.02
CA PRO A 409 22.89 32.20 13.55
C PRO A 409 22.48 32.18 12.08
N THR A 410 21.44 32.94 11.75
CA THR A 410 20.97 33.22 10.40
C THR A 410 21.95 34.15 9.67
N GLU A 411 22.42 33.76 8.49
CA GLU A 411 23.18 34.61 7.58
C GLU A 411 22.26 35.68 6.95
N GLU A 412 22.73 36.93 7.02
CA GLU A 412 22.23 38.08 6.26
C GLU A 412 22.52 37.87 4.77
N ASN A 413 21.48 37.97 3.93
CA ASN A 413 21.66 38.09 2.50
C ASN A 413 21.79 39.58 2.15
N LYS A 414 23.03 40.01 1.87
CA LYS A 414 23.36 41.26 1.19
C LYS A 414 23.50 41.01 -0.31
N ASP A 415 23.35 42.10 -1.05
CA ASP A 415 23.69 42.34 -2.47
C ASP A 415 22.54 42.14 -3.47
N THR A 416 21.89 43.25 -3.87
CA THR A 416 22.17 44.09 -5.06
C THR A 416 22.00 43.37 -6.40
N GLN A 417 20.93 43.68 -7.13
CA GLN A 417 20.92 44.54 -8.32
C GLN A 417 19.50 44.98 -8.66
#